data_AF-A0A9E3GUT5-F1
#
_entry.id   AF-A0A9E3GUT5-F1
#
_cell.length_a   1.000
_cell.length_b   1.000
_cell.length_c   1.000
_cell.angle_alpha   90.00
_cell.angle_beta   90.00
_cell.angle_gamma   90.00
#
_symmetry.space_group_name_H-M   'P 1'
#
loop_
_entity.id
_entity.type
_entity.pdbx_description
1 polymer ?
#
loop_
_entity_poly.entity_id
_entity_poly.type
_entity_poly.pdbx_seq_one_letter_code
_entity_poly.pdbx_strand_id
1 'polypeptide(L)'
;MDDLEQLVERLDHLLGRVDEAEEPLRSDVYELLDGVDALHRSAVRALVDALPPGAAEELAARHPALEWLFAAYAPDERALAEAALDGIRPFLHSHGGDVQVLDAADGIVRVRLEGACDGCSASAATLQHGVEEALRGAFPRFRALEVERTDAPSHPPPGAPLTPAGRDLPMFPGG
;
A
#
# COMPACT_ATOMS: atom_id res chain seq x y z
N MET A 1 17.42 5.27 30.31
CA MET A 1 17.46 6.17 29.15
C MET A 1 18.90 6.32 28.69
N ASP A 2 19.81 6.67 29.60
CA ASP A 2 21.27 6.80 29.37
C ASP A 2 21.92 5.67 28.54
N ASP A 3 21.68 4.39 28.87
CA ASP A 3 22.40 3.29 28.21
C ASP A 3 22.07 3.11 26.71
N LEU A 4 20.82 3.41 26.31
CA LEU A 4 20.39 3.28 24.92
C LEU A 4 20.94 4.44 24.08
N GLU A 5 20.89 5.66 24.60
CA GLU A 5 21.46 6.84 23.93
C GLU A 5 22.96 6.67 23.73
N GLN A 6 23.69 6.25 24.77
CA GLN A 6 25.13 5.93 24.65
C GLN A 6 25.41 4.84 23.61
N LEU A 7 24.56 3.82 23.52
CA LEU A 7 24.70 2.78 22.50
C LEU A 7 24.48 3.33 21.10
N VAL A 8 23.45 4.16 20.89
CA VAL A 8 23.15 4.79 19.60
C VAL A 8 24.31 5.69 19.16
N GLU A 9 24.82 6.55 20.04
CA GLU A 9 25.97 7.40 19.73
C GLU A 9 27.22 6.58 19.37
N ARG A 10 27.44 5.47 20.08
CA ARG A 10 28.54 4.57 19.77
C ARG A 10 28.36 3.89 18.40
N LEU A 11 27.15 3.48 18.05
CA LEU A 11 26.85 2.89 16.74
C LEU A 11 27.05 3.91 15.61
N ASP A 12 26.61 5.14 15.80
CA ASP A 12 26.81 6.23 14.84
C ASP A 12 28.30 6.50 14.57
N HIS A 13 29.11 6.58 15.64
CA HIS A 13 30.57 6.69 15.50
C HIS A 13 31.19 5.48 14.79
N LEU A 14 30.69 4.25 15.02
CA LEU A 14 31.19 3.06 14.32
C LEU A 14 30.80 3.07 12.85
N LEU A 15 29.59 3.50 12.51
CA LEU A 15 29.14 3.65 11.12
C LEU A 15 29.98 4.68 10.38
N GLY A 16 30.29 5.83 11.00
CA GLY A 16 31.19 6.82 10.38
C GLY A 16 32.58 6.26 10.05
N ARG A 17 33.11 5.36 10.89
CA ARG A 17 34.36 4.65 10.59
C ARG A 17 34.24 3.64 9.45
N VAL A 18 33.07 2.99 9.33
CA VAL A 18 32.79 2.07 8.21
C VAL A 18 32.68 2.86 6.90
N ASP A 19 32.05 4.02 6.92
CA ASP A 19 31.97 4.92 5.75
C ASP A 19 33.34 5.32 5.22
N GLU A 20 34.29 5.58 6.11
CA GLU A 20 35.68 5.92 5.76
C GLU A 20 36.53 4.70 5.34
N ALA A 21 36.07 3.46 5.57
CA ALA A 21 36.85 2.26 5.29
C ALA A 21 37.03 1.99 3.78
N GLU A 22 38.14 1.37 3.38
CA GLU A 22 38.37 1.02 1.96
C GLU A 22 37.48 -0.15 1.49
N GLU A 23 37.21 -0.21 0.18
CA GLU A 23 36.60 -1.40 -0.42
C GLU A 23 37.58 -2.59 -0.41
N PRO A 24 37.11 -3.84 -0.27
CA PRO A 24 35.70 -4.26 -0.19
C PRO A 24 35.10 -4.24 1.23
N LEU A 25 35.90 -3.88 2.25
CA LEU A 25 35.48 -4.02 3.65
C LEU A 25 34.21 -3.21 3.96
N ARG A 26 34.10 -2.00 3.42
CA ARG A 26 32.89 -1.18 3.56
C ARG A 26 31.65 -1.91 3.03
N SER A 27 31.72 -2.42 1.80
CA SER A 27 30.63 -3.20 1.19
C SER A 27 30.28 -4.44 2.01
N ASP A 28 31.28 -5.21 2.45
CA ASP A 28 31.05 -6.45 3.22
C ASP A 28 30.34 -6.16 4.56
N VAL A 29 30.69 -5.05 5.23
CA VAL A 29 30.03 -4.63 6.47
C VAL A 29 28.59 -4.21 6.22
N TYR A 30 28.32 -3.46 5.14
CA TYR A 30 26.96 -3.10 4.78
C TYR A 30 26.11 -4.33 4.43
N GLU A 31 26.66 -5.28 3.69
CA GLU A 31 25.99 -6.56 3.41
C GLU A 31 25.66 -7.32 4.71
N LEU A 32 26.59 -7.34 5.66
CA LEU A 32 26.36 -7.93 6.98
C LEU A 32 25.23 -7.20 7.74
N LEU A 33 25.24 -5.86 7.77
CA LEU A 33 24.22 -5.06 8.45
C LEU A 33 22.83 -5.28 7.84
N ASP A 34 22.74 -5.33 6.51
CA ASP A 34 21.50 -5.65 5.78
C ASP A 34 21.01 -7.06 6.12
N GLY A 35 21.93 -8.04 6.20
CA GLY A 35 21.60 -9.40 6.60
C GLY A 35 21.04 -9.49 8.02
N VAL A 36 21.63 -8.73 8.96
CA VAL A 36 21.14 -8.65 10.34
C VAL A 36 19.78 -7.95 10.41
N ASP A 37 19.57 -6.85 9.68
CA ASP A 37 18.25 -6.19 9.59
C ASP A 37 17.17 -7.14 9.05
N ALA A 38 17.48 -7.85 7.97
CA ALA A 38 16.58 -8.82 7.37
C ALA A 38 16.20 -9.94 8.36
N LEU A 39 17.18 -10.46 9.12
CA LEU A 39 16.95 -11.48 10.14
C LEU A 39 16.06 -10.95 11.27
N HIS A 40 16.37 -9.79 11.83
CA HIS A 40 15.59 -9.19 12.91
C HIS A 40 14.16 -8.89 12.47
N ARG A 41 13.97 -8.35 11.26
CA ARG A 41 12.65 -8.11 10.69
C ARG A 41 11.82 -9.39 10.60
N SER A 42 12.40 -10.45 10.05
CA SER A 42 11.75 -11.76 9.95
C SER A 42 11.35 -12.29 11.32
N ALA A 43 12.26 -12.22 12.30
CA ALA A 43 12.02 -12.71 13.65
C ALA A 43 10.95 -11.90 14.41
N VAL A 44 11.01 -10.57 14.35
CA VAL A 44 10.04 -9.69 15.02
C VAL A 44 8.67 -9.80 14.35
N ARG A 45 8.60 -9.94 13.02
CA ARG A 45 7.33 -10.18 12.33
C ARG A 45 6.70 -11.48 12.78
N ALA A 46 7.46 -12.58 12.80
CA ALA A 46 6.97 -13.86 13.30
C ALA A 46 6.52 -13.80 14.76
N LEU A 47 7.19 -12.99 15.59
CA LEU A 47 6.76 -12.73 16.97
C LEU A 47 5.40 -12.03 16.99
N VAL A 48 5.23 -10.95 16.22
CA VAL A 48 3.97 -10.18 16.16
C VAL A 48 2.82 -11.04 15.64
N ASP A 49 3.04 -11.84 14.59
CA ASP A 49 2.01 -12.73 14.04
C ASP A 49 1.57 -13.82 15.05
N ALA A 50 2.41 -14.15 16.03
CA ALA A 50 2.09 -15.10 17.10
C ALA A 50 1.43 -14.44 18.33
N LEU A 51 1.39 -13.10 18.40
CA LEU A 51 0.76 -12.38 19.50
C LEU A 51 -0.77 -12.30 19.30
N PRO A 52 -1.54 -12.22 20.41
CA PRO A 52 -2.95 -11.87 20.32
C PRO A 52 -3.14 -10.49 19.64
N PRO A 53 -4.28 -10.27 18.94
CA PRO A 53 -4.59 -8.95 18.38
C PRO A 53 -4.53 -7.85 19.46
N GLY A 54 -3.89 -6.72 19.15
CA GLY A 54 -3.74 -5.59 20.08
C GLY A 54 -2.56 -5.71 21.07
N ALA A 55 -1.95 -6.90 21.21
CA ALA A 55 -0.89 -7.09 22.20
C ALA A 55 0.44 -6.43 21.81
N ALA A 56 0.73 -6.28 20.51
CA ALA A 56 1.94 -5.60 20.05
C ALA A 56 1.90 -4.10 20.40
N GLU A 57 0.73 -3.48 20.24
CA GLU A 57 0.44 -2.09 20.57
C GLU A 57 0.51 -1.86 22.08
N GLU A 58 -0.07 -2.78 22.87
CA GLU A 58 0.06 -2.75 24.32
C GLU A 58 1.53 -2.89 24.76
N LEU A 59 2.33 -3.75 24.12
CA LEU A 59 3.75 -3.88 24.41
C LEU A 59 4.54 -2.63 24.00
N ALA A 60 4.27 -2.07 22.82
CA ALA A 60 4.87 -0.83 22.35
C ALA A 60 4.66 0.31 23.36
N ALA A 61 3.42 0.48 23.85
CA ALA A 61 3.07 1.52 24.81
C ALA A 61 3.75 1.37 26.19
N ARG A 62 4.31 0.19 26.51
CA ARG A 62 4.96 -0.06 27.81
C ARG A 62 6.38 0.47 27.91
N HIS A 63 7.07 0.68 26.79
CA HIS A 63 8.45 1.14 26.82
C HIS A 63 8.91 1.73 25.46
N PRO A 64 9.62 2.88 25.44
CA PRO A 64 10.08 3.51 24.18
C PRO A 64 10.93 2.60 23.29
N ALA A 65 11.73 1.70 23.87
CA ALA A 65 12.50 0.74 23.08
C ALA A 65 11.61 -0.31 22.38
N LEU A 66 10.46 -0.67 22.95
CA LEU A 66 9.50 -1.58 22.32
C LEU A 66 8.74 -0.85 21.21
N GLU A 67 8.32 0.40 21.46
CA GLU A 67 7.76 1.28 20.44
C GLU A 67 8.69 1.38 19.22
N TRP A 68 9.97 1.71 19.44
CA TRP A 68 10.96 1.79 18.37
C TRP A 68 11.18 0.44 17.65
N LEU A 69 11.27 -0.66 18.41
CA LEU A 69 11.46 -2.00 17.86
C LEU A 69 10.32 -2.37 16.89
N PHE A 70 9.07 -2.20 17.32
CA PHE A 70 7.92 -2.51 16.48
C PHE A 70 7.85 -1.55 15.29
N ALA A 71 8.10 -0.24 15.48
CA ALA A 71 8.13 0.71 14.36
C ALA A 71 9.21 0.35 13.31
N ALA A 72 10.39 -0.11 13.72
CA ALA A 72 11.48 -0.45 12.81
C ALA A 72 11.29 -1.80 12.09
N TYR A 73 10.77 -2.81 12.80
CA TYR A 73 10.80 -4.20 12.36
C TYR A 73 9.43 -4.84 12.10
N ALA A 74 8.34 -4.29 12.64
CA ALA A 74 6.98 -4.74 12.39
C ALA A 74 5.99 -3.57 12.40
N PRO A 75 6.14 -2.60 11.47
CA PRO A 75 5.19 -1.50 11.38
C PRO A 75 3.80 -2.03 11.01
N ASP A 76 2.76 -1.32 11.43
CA ASP A 76 1.41 -1.57 10.94
C ASP A 76 1.33 -1.12 9.47
N GLU A 77 1.64 -2.05 8.57
CA GLU A 77 1.64 -1.80 7.13
C GLU A 77 0.27 -1.40 6.61
N ARG A 78 -0.80 -1.87 7.26
CA ARG A 78 -2.17 -1.53 6.88
C ARG A 78 -2.46 -0.08 7.21
N ALA A 79 -2.13 0.37 8.43
CA ALA A 79 -2.28 1.76 8.82
C ALA A 79 -1.46 2.70 7.92
N LEU A 80 -0.23 2.30 7.54
CA LEU A 80 0.59 3.07 6.61
C LEU A 80 -0.01 3.13 5.20
N ALA A 81 -0.55 2.02 4.69
CA ALA A 81 -1.23 2.00 3.41
C ALA A 81 -2.52 2.85 3.43
N GLU A 82 -3.31 2.78 4.50
CA GLU A 82 -4.50 3.62 4.69
C GLU A 82 -4.12 5.10 4.68
N ALA A 83 -3.11 5.51 5.45
CA ALA A 83 -2.62 6.88 5.49
C ALA A 83 -2.09 7.37 4.13
N ALA A 84 -1.40 6.51 3.38
CA ALA A 84 -0.92 6.82 2.03
C ALA A 84 -2.08 7.06 1.06
N LEU A 85 -3.18 6.31 1.19
CA LEU A 85 -4.33 6.39 0.30
C LEU A 85 -5.31 7.52 0.68
N ASP A 86 -5.35 7.94 1.94
CA ASP A 86 -6.21 9.05 2.38
C ASP A 86 -5.93 10.35 1.60
N GLY A 87 -4.68 10.59 1.20
CA GLY A 87 -4.29 11.75 0.40
C GLY A 87 -4.90 11.77 -1.01
N ILE A 88 -5.24 10.62 -1.58
CA ILE A 88 -5.80 10.51 -2.94
C ILE A 88 -7.31 10.26 -2.97
N ARG A 89 -7.96 9.98 -1.83
CA ARG A 89 -9.42 9.78 -1.76
C ARG A 89 -10.24 10.89 -2.46
N PRO A 90 -9.93 12.20 -2.29
CA PRO A 90 -10.67 13.25 -3.01
C PRO A 90 -10.61 13.10 -4.54
N PHE A 91 -9.47 12.66 -5.07
CA PHE A 91 -9.30 12.37 -6.50
C PHE A 91 -10.11 11.14 -6.91
N LEU A 92 -10.06 10.06 -6.13
CA LEU A 92 -10.86 8.84 -6.40
C LEU A 92 -12.36 9.14 -6.40
N HIS A 93 -12.84 9.89 -5.41
CA HIS A 93 -14.25 10.30 -5.31
C HIS A 93 -14.68 11.18 -6.50
N SER A 94 -13.80 12.05 -7.00
CA SER A 94 -14.07 12.88 -8.18
C SER A 94 -14.27 12.06 -9.47
N HIS A 95 -13.69 10.85 -9.50
CA HIS A 95 -13.86 9.87 -10.56
C HIS A 95 -14.95 8.83 -10.25
N GLY A 96 -15.74 9.04 -9.19
CA GLY A 96 -16.87 8.19 -8.83
C GLY A 96 -16.46 6.85 -8.22
N GLY A 97 -15.26 6.75 -7.66
CA GLY A 97 -14.77 5.55 -6.99
C GLY A 97 -14.21 5.82 -5.61
N ASP A 98 -13.78 4.74 -4.95
CA ASP A 98 -13.01 4.79 -3.70
C ASP A 98 -12.06 3.59 -3.65
N VAL A 99 -11.24 3.52 -2.60
CA VAL A 99 -10.36 2.39 -2.33
C VAL A 99 -10.50 1.94 -0.88
N GLN A 100 -10.64 0.62 -0.71
CA GLN A 100 -10.65 -0.05 0.57
C GLN A 100 -9.36 -0.88 0.70
N VAL A 101 -8.59 -0.68 1.76
CA VAL A 101 -7.47 -1.55 2.11
C VAL A 101 -8.04 -2.82 2.73
N LEU A 102 -7.75 -3.96 2.12
CA LEU A 102 -8.16 -5.28 2.60
C LEU A 102 -7.12 -5.86 3.54
N ASP A 103 -5.85 -5.77 3.13
CA ASP A 103 -4.70 -6.31 3.84
C ASP A 103 -3.42 -5.59 3.39
N ALA A 104 -2.39 -5.60 4.24
CA ALA A 104 -1.07 -5.12 3.88
C ALA A 104 -0.01 -5.90 4.66
N ALA A 105 0.86 -6.60 3.94
CA ALA A 105 1.93 -7.39 4.51
C ALA A 105 3.11 -7.52 3.55
N ASP A 106 4.33 -7.48 4.09
CA ASP A 106 5.59 -7.63 3.35
C ASP A 106 5.73 -6.67 2.16
N GLY A 107 5.16 -5.47 2.27
CA GLY A 107 5.17 -4.46 1.22
C GLY A 107 4.14 -4.72 0.10
N ILE A 108 3.30 -5.74 0.23
CA ILE A 108 2.19 -6.05 -0.68
C ILE A 108 0.92 -5.47 -0.08
N VAL A 109 0.32 -4.51 -0.79
CA VAL A 109 -0.93 -3.88 -0.36
C VAL A 109 -2.06 -4.47 -1.18
N ARG A 110 -3.00 -5.13 -0.50
CA ARG A 110 -4.22 -5.65 -1.10
C ARG A 110 -5.34 -4.65 -0.92
N VAL A 111 -5.96 -4.26 -2.03
CA VAL A 111 -7.07 -3.30 -2.04
C VAL A 111 -8.27 -3.84 -2.79
N ARG A 112 -9.44 -3.30 -2.47
CA ARG A 112 -10.64 -3.35 -3.30
C ARG A 112 -10.92 -1.95 -3.80
N LEU A 113 -11.08 -1.81 -5.10
CA LEU A 113 -11.57 -0.57 -5.69
C LEU A 113 -13.10 -0.58 -5.61
N GLU A 114 -13.71 0.52 -5.23
CA GLU A 114 -15.17 0.65 -5.10
C GLU A 114 -15.73 1.64 -6.13
N GLY A 115 -17.02 1.53 -6.46
CA GLY A 115 -17.76 2.49 -7.28
C GLY A 115 -17.63 2.27 -8.80
N ALA A 116 -17.46 3.34 -9.57
CA ALA A 116 -17.31 3.29 -11.03
C ALA A 116 -16.11 2.42 -11.50
N CYS A 117 -15.20 2.11 -10.59
CA CYS A 117 -14.04 1.23 -10.75
C CYS A 117 -14.40 -0.22 -11.10
N ASP A 118 -15.53 -0.74 -10.60
CA ASP A 118 -15.90 -2.15 -10.78
C ASP A 118 -16.55 -2.44 -12.15
N GLY A 119 -16.92 -1.41 -12.91
CA GLY A 119 -17.81 -1.55 -14.08
C GLY A 119 -17.22 -1.16 -15.45
N CYS A 120 -16.05 -0.53 -15.53
CA CYS A 120 -15.46 -0.08 -16.80
C CYS A 120 -13.96 -0.34 -16.84
N SER A 121 -13.51 -1.18 -17.79
CA SER A 121 -12.11 -1.65 -17.89
C SER A 121 -11.08 -0.53 -18.11
N ALA A 122 -11.48 0.60 -18.71
CA ALA A 122 -10.60 1.73 -18.95
C ALA A 122 -10.39 2.60 -17.69
N SER A 123 -11.45 2.84 -16.91
CA SER A 123 -11.41 3.66 -15.69
C SER A 123 -10.67 2.96 -14.56
N ALA A 124 -10.80 1.64 -14.48
CA ALA A 124 -10.11 0.82 -13.47
C ALA A 124 -8.58 0.91 -13.56
N ALA A 125 -8.02 0.90 -14.78
CA ALA A 125 -6.57 0.97 -14.99
C ALA A 125 -5.98 2.32 -14.54
N THR A 126 -6.65 3.43 -14.83
CA THR A 126 -6.21 4.77 -14.41
C THR A 126 -6.27 4.93 -12.89
N LEU A 127 -7.33 4.43 -12.25
CA LEU A 127 -7.47 4.53 -10.79
C LEU A 127 -6.50 3.61 -10.07
N GLN A 128 -6.28 2.39 -10.57
CA GLN A 128 -5.24 1.49 -10.07
C GLN A 128 -3.87 2.15 -10.14
N HIS A 129 -3.55 2.84 -11.24
CA HIS A 129 -2.27 3.53 -11.37
C HIS A 129 -2.12 4.66 -10.33
N GLY A 130 -3.16 5.46 -10.10
CA GLY A 130 -3.13 6.52 -9.07
C GLY A 130 -2.97 5.97 -7.65
N VAL A 131 -3.62 4.84 -7.33
CA VAL A 131 -3.45 4.12 -6.07
C VAL A 131 -2.00 3.62 -5.93
N GLU A 132 -1.45 3.02 -6.98
CA GLU A 132 -0.09 2.49 -6.98
C GLU A 132 0.97 3.60 -6.83
N GLU A 133 0.79 4.75 -7.50
CA GLU A 133 1.67 5.90 -7.35
C GLU A 133 1.63 6.48 -5.94
N ALA A 134 0.45 6.58 -5.34
CA ALA A 134 0.30 7.06 -3.97
C ALA A 134 1.03 6.15 -2.98
N LEU A 135 0.84 4.83 -3.10
CA LEU A 135 1.53 3.85 -2.26
C LEU A 135 3.05 3.90 -2.49
N ARG A 136 3.51 3.97 -3.74
CA ARG A 136 4.95 4.08 -4.03
C ARG A 136 5.59 5.34 -3.42
N GLY A 137 4.85 6.44 -3.32
CA GLY A 137 5.33 7.70 -2.77
C GLY A 137 5.28 7.79 -1.24
N ALA A 138 4.27 7.19 -0.60
CA ALA A 138 3.97 7.41 0.82
C ALA A 138 3.98 6.15 1.69
N PHE A 139 4.09 4.95 1.12
CA PHE A 139 4.23 3.69 1.85
C PHE A 139 5.68 3.19 1.74
N PRO A 140 6.52 3.43 2.77
CA PRO A 140 7.87 2.90 2.79
C PRO A 140 7.83 1.39 2.56
N ARG A 141 8.69 0.88 1.68
CA ARG A 141 8.78 -0.54 1.33
C ARG A 141 7.65 -1.10 0.44
N PHE A 142 6.87 -0.24 -0.22
CA PHE A 142 5.94 -0.69 -1.25
C PHE A 142 6.64 -1.60 -2.29
N ARG A 143 6.12 -2.80 -2.48
CA ARG A 143 6.61 -3.79 -3.47
C ARG A 143 5.59 -4.04 -4.57
N ALA A 144 4.33 -4.24 -4.19
CA ALA A 144 3.27 -4.57 -5.14
C ALA A 144 1.90 -4.13 -4.65
N LEU A 145 1.02 -3.82 -5.61
CA LEU A 145 -0.40 -3.59 -5.40
C LEU A 145 -1.17 -4.81 -5.93
N GLU A 146 -1.99 -5.41 -5.09
CA GLU A 146 -2.92 -6.47 -5.48
C GLU A 146 -4.35 -5.94 -5.40
N VAL A 147 -5.08 -6.00 -6.52
CA VAL A 147 -6.47 -5.52 -6.58
C VAL A 147 -7.41 -6.71 -6.57
N GLU A 148 -8.23 -6.82 -5.54
CA GLU A 148 -9.33 -7.77 -5.48
C GLU A 148 -10.46 -7.28 -6.40
N ARG A 149 -10.76 -8.05 -7.45
CA ARG A 149 -11.88 -7.78 -8.33
C ARG A 149 -13.10 -8.56 -7.84
N THR A 150 -14.22 -7.86 -7.63
CA THR A 150 -15.50 -8.56 -7.47
C THR A 150 -16.06 -8.82 -8.86
N ASP A 151 -16.47 -10.06 -9.14
CA ASP A 151 -17.06 -10.48 -10.42
C ASP A 151 -18.49 -9.94 -10.63
N ALA A 152 -18.72 -8.66 -10.34
CA ALA A 152 -19.98 -8.01 -10.67
C ALA A 152 -20.06 -7.86 -12.20
N PRO A 153 -21.19 -8.21 -12.85
CA PRO A 153 -21.35 -7.99 -14.27
C PRO A 153 -21.21 -6.50 -14.58
N SER A 154 -20.08 -6.15 -15.19
CA SER A 154 -19.77 -4.81 -15.63
C SER A 154 -20.66 -4.45 -16.80
N HIS A 155 -21.68 -3.63 -16.53
CA HIS A 155 -22.66 -3.07 -17.46
C HIS A 155 -23.74 -4.08 -17.94
N PRO A 156 -25.06 -3.73 -17.87
CA PRO A 156 -26.03 -4.43 -18.71
C PRO A 156 -25.58 -4.33 -20.17
N PRO A 157 -25.77 -5.37 -21.01
CA PRO A 157 -25.40 -5.29 -22.42
C PRO A 157 -26.04 -4.03 -23.00
N PRO A 158 -25.34 -3.27 -23.88
CA PRO A 158 -25.90 -2.10 -24.51
C PRO A 158 -27.28 -2.49 -25.04
N GLY A 159 -28.30 -1.75 -24.59
CA GLY A 159 -29.69 -2.01 -24.99
C GLY A 159 -29.73 -2.17 -26.51
N ALA A 160 -30.56 -3.11 -26.97
CA ALA A 160 -30.70 -3.41 -28.40
C ALA A 160 -30.68 -2.10 -29.21
N PRO A 161 -29.94 -2.05 -30.34
CA PRO A 161 -29.88 -0.84 -31.15
C PRO A 161 -31.31 -0.35 -31.37
N LEU A 162 -31.53 0.95 -31.16
CA LEU A 162 -32.80 1.58 -31.50
C LEU A 162 -32.97 1.44 -33.01
N THR A 163 -33.48 0.30 -33.47
CA THR A 163 -34.02 0.18 -34.81
C THR A 163 -35.17 1.18 -34.85
N PRO A 164 -35.16 2.15 -35.79
CA PRO A 164 -36.32 2.97 -35.99
C PRO A 164 -37.46 2.02 -36.37
N ALA A 165 -38.39 1.79 -35.44
CA ALA A 165 -39.66 1.18 -35.75
C ALA A 165 -40.26 2.02 -36.88
N GLY A 166 -40.60 1.36 -37.99
CA GLY A 166 -41.10 1.98 -39.21
C GLY A 166 -42.06 3.12 -38.89
N ARG A 167 -41.60 4.34 -39.15
CA ARG A 167 -42.48 5.49 -39.27
C ARG A 167 -43.04 5.43 -40.67
N ASP A 168 -44.20 4.79 -40.81
CA ASP A 168 -45.13 5.10 -41.87
C ASP A 168 -45.50 6.59 -41.71
N LEU A 169 -44.76 7.45 -42.38
CA LEU A 169 -45.09 8.86 -42.51
C LEU A 169 -46.23 8.96 -43.52
N PRO A 170 -47.41 9.50 -43.16
CA PRO A 170 -48.48 9.71 -44.12
C PRO A 170 -48.04 10.73 -45.17
N MET A 171 -48.16 10.34 -46.43
CA MET A 171 -47.96 11.19 -47.60
C MET A 171 -49.01 12.32 -47.57
N PHE A 172 -48.58 13.57 -47.42
CA PHE A 172 -49.46 14.72 -47.62
C PHE A 172 -49.78 14.83 -49.12
N PRO A 173 -51.06 14.87 -49.54
CA PRO A 173 -51.39 15.15 -50.94
C PRO A 173 -51.09 16.62 -51.25
N GLY A 174 -50.26 16.82 -52.27
CA GLY A 174 -49.94 18.14 -52.82
C GLY A 174 -51.17 18.82 -53.42
N GLY A 175 -51.23 20.14 -53.26
CA GLY A 175 -52.08 21.03 -54.06
C GLY A 175 -51.46 21.37 -55.41
#